data_AF-A0A355XMY8-F1
#
_entry.id   AF-A0A355XMY8-F1
#
_cell.length_a   1.000
_cell.length_b   1.000
_cell.length_c   1.000
_cell.angle_alpha   90.00
_cell.angle_beta   90.00
_cell.angle_gamma   90.00
#
_symmetry.space_group_name_H-M   'P 1'
#
loop_
_entity.id
_entity.type
_entity.pdbx_description
1 polymer ?
#
loop_
_entity_poly.entity_id
_entity_poly.type
_entity_poly.pdbx_seq_one_letter_code
_entity_poly.pdbx_strand_id
1 'polypeptide(L)'
;MKRAFLFLAVLLFAITTEVIAANGVLGPHPMTYEAATPSGYGKVVVTSNPEYTGGWIELTSETGGKNMIHGSVTYMSIWFYFVPSGNYTVTDMSDDHTVTINGYGQISIGDVVTFYNGGHIGFKTKN
;
A
#
# COMPACT_ATOMS: atom_id res chain seq x y z
N MET A 1 -15.34 -4.01 56.40
CA MET A 1 -14.26 -3.75 55.43
C MET A 1 -13.55 -5.06 55.12
N LYS A 2 -13.85 -5.73 53.99
CA LYS A 2 -13.10 -6.91 53.46
C LYS A 2 -13.66 -7.49 52.16
N ARG A 3 -14.83 -7.04 51.69
CA ARG A 3 -15.46 -7.56 50.44
C ARG A 3 -15.37 -6.63 49.22
N ALA A 4 -14.84 -5.42 49.38
CA ALA A 4 -14.70 -4.45 48.29
C ALA A 4 -13.35 -4.56 47.53
N PHE A 5 -12.37 -5.29 48.05
CA PHE A 5 -11.03 -5.38 47.43
C PHE A 5 -10.91 -6.49 46.37
N LEU A 6 -11.85 -7.43 46.30
CA LEU A 6 -11.81 -8.52 45.33
C LEU A 6 -12.39 -8.16 43.96
N PHE A 7 -13.21 -7.12 43.86
CA PHE A 7 -13.75 -6.67 42.56
C PHE A 7 -12.77 -5.78 41.79
N LEU A 8 -11.80 -5.15 42.45
CA LEU A 8 -10.81 -4.29 41.78
C LEU A 8 -9.66 -5.10 41.16
N ALA A 9 -9.36 -6.30 41.70
CA ALA A 9 -8.32 -7.17 41.16
C ALA A 9 -8.77 -7.92 39.88
N VAL A 10 -10.07 -8.17 39.71
CA VAL A 10 -10.61 -8.81 38.48
C VAL A 10 -10.73 -7.80 37.34
N LEU A 11 -10.92 -6.51 37.63
CA LEU A 11 -10.90 -5.46 36.60
C LEU A 11 -9.48 -5.17 36.08
N LEU A 12 -8.44 -5.48 36.86
CA LEU A 12 -7.04 -5.40 36.41
C LEU A 12 -6.60 -6.58 35.52
N PHE A 13 -7.42 -7.63 35.38
CA PHE A 13 -7.12 -8.80 34.53
C PHE A 13 -7.94 -8.86 33.23
N ALA A 14 -8.77 -7.85 32.95
CA ALA A 14 -9.61 -7.78 31.76
C ALA A 14 -9.08 -6.80 30.70
N ILE A 15 -7.77 -6.57 30.68
CA ILE A 15 -7.09 -5.98 29.53
C ILE A 15 -5.93 -6.90 29.15
N THR A 16 -6.24 -8.16 28.83
CA THR A 16 -5.52 -8.76 27.70
C THR A 16 -6.06 -8.00 26.49
N THR A 17 -5.42 -6.89 26.15
CA THR A 17 -5.50 -6.39 24.79
C THR A 17 -5.25 -7.60 23.92
N GLU A 18 -6.19 -7.88 23.03
CA GLU A 18 -5.90 -8.68 21.85
C GLU A 18 -4.80 -7.91 21.09
N VAL A 19 -3.54 -8.11 21.48
CA VAL A 19 -2.38 -7.83 20.65
C VAL A 19 -2.30 -8.99 19.66
N ILE A 20 -3.37 -9.17 18.90
CA ILE A 20 -3.41 -9.99 17.69
C ILE A 20 -3.97 -9.08 16.59
N ALA A 21 -3.35 -7.92 16.43
CA ALA A 21 -3.45 -7.08 15.23
C ALA A 21 -2.25 -6.12 15.05
N ALA A 22 -1.22 -6.18 15.90
CA ALA A 22 -0.07 -5.26 15.83
C ALA A 22 1.05 -5.68 14.86
N ASN A 23 0.97 -6.89 14.28
CA ASN A 23 1.83 -7.33 13.17
C ASN A 23 1.01 -7.51 11.88
N GLY A 24 -0.04 -6.71 11.70
CA GLY A 24 -0.78 -6.68 10.44
C GLY A 24 0.16 -6.29 9.30
N VAL A 25 0.19 -7.09 8.24
CA VAL A 25 0.86 -6.72 6.99
C VAL A 25 0.30 -5.36 6.58
N LEU A 26 1.12 -4.31 6.66
CA LEU A 26 0.80 -2.99 6.16
C LEU A 26 0.58 -3.10 4.65
N GLY A 27 -0.42 -2.41 4.11
CA GLY A 27 -0.55 -2.30 2.65
C GLY A 27 0.61 -1.51 2.03
N PRO A 28 0.55 -1.27 0.70
CA PRO A 28 1.45 -0.35 0.01
C PRO A 28 1.77 0.93 0.81
N HIS A 29 3.06 1.20 1.01
CA HIS A 29 3.51 2.42 1.70
C HIS A 29 4.85 2.93 1.15
N PRO A 30 5.09 4.26 1.18
CA PRO A 30 6.30 4.87 0.64
C PRO A 30 7.54 4.54 1.49
N MET A 31 8.69 4.53 0.85
CA MET A 31 9.99 4.17 1.44
C MET A 31 11.16 4.84 0.71
N THR A 32 12.36 4.81 1.28
CA THR A 32 13.59 5.36 0.67
C THR A 32 14.40 4.29 -0.05
N TYR A 33 14.94 4.53 -1.24
CA TYR A 33 15.62 3.49 -2.06
C TYR A 33 16.52 2.51 -1.27
N GLU A 34 17.29 2.99 -0.30
CA GLU A 34 18.22 2.20 0.53
C GLU A 34 17.56 1.30 1.59
N ALA A 35 16.27 1.48 1.88
CA ALA A 35 15.59 0.69 2.90
C ALA A 35 15.57 -0.80 2.51
N ALA A 36 15.86 -1.65 3.50
CA ALA A 36 15.81 -3.10 3.35
C ALA A 36 14.35 -3.54 3.16
N THR A 37 14.08 -4.33 2.12
CA THR A 37 12.74 -4.81 1.81
C THR A 37 12.26 -5.78 2.90
N PRO A 38 11.13 -5.50 3.58
CA PRO A 38 10.57 -6.42 4.57
C PRO A 38 10.18 -7.77 3.93
N SER A 39 10.22 -8.84 4.74
CA SER A 39 9.75 -10.14 4.28
C SER A 39 8.28 -10.09 3.86
N GLY A 40 7.97 -10.67 2.69
CA GLY A 40 6.62 -10.66 2.12
C GLY A 40 6.26 -9.40 1.33
N TYR A 41 7.21 -8.50 1.10
CA TYR A 41 7.02 -7.30 0.28
C TYR A 41 7.95 -7.29 -0.94
N GLY A 42 7.48 -6.66 -2.01
CA GLY A 42 8.29 -6.22 -3.13
C GLY A 42 8.60 -4.72 -3.04
N LYS A 43 9.77 -4.32 -3.55
CA LYS A 43 10.09 -2.91 -3.78
C LYS A 43 9.56 -2.49 -5.15
N VAL A 44 8.52 -1.67 -5.16
CA VAL A 44 7.89 -1.14 -6.38
C VAL A 44 8.43 0.24 -6.67
N VAL A 45 8.91 0.44 -7.89
CA VAL A 45 9.41 1.72 -8.39
C VAL A 45 8.27 2.43 -9.10
N VAL A 46 7.97 3.65 -8.69
CA VAL A 46 6.97 4.49 -9.33
C VAL A 46 7.70 5.64 -10.00
N THR A 47 7.69 5.68 -11.33
CA THR A 47 8.35 6.77 -12.07
C THR A 47 7.45 7.98 -12.15
N SER A 48 8.00 9.13 -11.82
CA SER A 48 7.34 10.42 -11.98
C SER A 48 8.33 11.39 -12.59
N ASN A 49 8.40 11.50 -13.91
CA ASN A 49 9.25 12.48 -14.58
C ASN A 49 8.36 13.51 -15.31
N PRO A 50 8.86 14.57 -15.96
CA PRO A 50 8.00 15.59 -16.59
C PRO A 50 6.95 15.04 -17.58
N GLU A 51 7.13 13.84 -18.12
CA GLU A 51 6.15 13.13 -18.95
C GLU A 51 5.13 12.30 -18.12
N TYR A 52 5.38 12.14 -16.81
CA TYR A 52 4.64 11.34 -15.84
C TYR A 52 4.40 12.11 -14.53
N THR A 53 3.33 12.90 -14.43
CA THR A 53 3.16 13.87 -13.33
C THR A 53 1.86 13.70 -12.54
N GLY A 54 1.93 13.45 -11.23
CA GLY A 54 0.77 13.62 -10.34
C GLY A 54 -0.29 12.51 -10.41
N GLY A 55 -0.01 11.41 -11.12
CA GLY A 55 -0.93 10.28 -11.20
C GLY A 55 -1.02 9.47 -9.92
N TRP A 56 -2.13 8.78 -9.76
CA TRP A 56 -2.38 7.90 -8.63
C TRP A 56 -3.23 6.69 -9.05
N ILE A 57 -3.14 5.63 -8.27
CA ILE A 57 -3.94 4.41 -8.44
C ILE A 57 -4.37 3.88 -7.07
N GLU A 58 -5.64 3.48 -6.96
CA GLU A 58 -6.18 2.73 -5.82
C GLU A 58 -6.15 1.23 -6.13
N LEU A 59 -5.52 0.48 -5.24
CA LEU A 59 -5.37 -0.96 -5.28
C LEU A 59 -6.07 -1.57 -4.07
N THR A 60 -7.00 -2.48 -4.32
CA THR A 60 -7.67 -3.26 -3.27
C THR A 60 -7.05 -4.65 -3.22
N SER A 61 -6.51 -5.03 -2.05
CA SER A 61 -5.99 -6.39 -1.83
C SER A 61 -7.12 -7.42 -1.81
N GLU A 62 -6.79 -8.70 -1.97
CA GLU A 62 -7.76 -9.81 -1.83
C GLU A 62 -8.47 -9.81 -0.46
N THR A 63 -7.81 -9.29 0.57
CA THR A 63 -8.37 -9.14 1.93
C THR A 63 -9.25 -7.89 2.10
N GLY A 64 -9.45 -7.09 1.04
CA GLY A 64 -10.29 -5.89 1.03
C GLY A 64 -9.58 -4.60 1.48
N GLY A 65 -8.26 -4.64 1.72
CA GLY A 65 -7.48 -3.47 2.09
C GLY A 65 -7.27 -2.54 0.89
N LYS A 66 -7.83 -1.34 0.94
CA LYS A 66 -7.64 -0.28 -0.06
C LYS A 66 -6.36 0.48 0.21
N ASN A 67 -5.54 0.64 -0.83
CA ASN A 67 -4.25 1.30 -0.73
C ASN A 67 -4.01 2.16 -1.95
N MET A 68 -3.54 3.38 -1.73
CA MET A 68 -3.30 4.34 -2.79
C MET A 68 -1.80 4.49 -3.03
N ILE A 69 -1.38 4.39 -4.28
CA ILE A 69 0.00 4.63 -4.70
C ILE A 69 0.02 5.90 -5.53
N HIS A 70 0.86 6.86 -5.13
CA HIS A 70 1.03 8.14 -5.80
C HIS A 70 2.40 8.24 -6.46
N GLY A 71 2.44 8.95 -7.59
CA GLY A 71 3.66 9.45 -8.19
C GLY A 71 3.53 10.94 -8.55
N SER A 72 4.53 11.76 -8.24
CA SER A 72 4.56 13.17 -8.67
C SER A 72 5.97 13.74 -8.76
N VAL A 73 6.27 14.34 -9.93
CA VAL A 73 7.50 15.12 -10.19
C VAL A 73 7.68 16.33 -9.31
N THR A 74 6.57 16.90 -8.82
CA THR A 74 6.61 18.15 -8.05
C THR A 74 7.40 17.96 -6.76
N TYR A 75 7.45 16.73 -6.26
CA TYR A 75 8.14 16.38 -5.03
C TYR A 75 9.37 15.49 -5.28
N MET A 76 9.23 14.43 -6.09
CA MET A 76 10.30 13.46 -6.34
C MET A 76 10.17 12.81 -7.71
N SER A 77 11.28 12.69 -8.44
CA SER A 77 11.24 12.11 -9.78
C SER A 77 11.01 10.59 -9.81
N ILE A 78 11.29 9.92 -8.69
CA ILE A 78 11.12 8.48 -8.52
C ILE A 78 10.65 8.27 -7.08
N TRP A 79 9.58 7.49 -6.94
CA TRP A 79 9.07 7.05 -5.65
C TRP A 79 9.31 5.55 -5.50
N PHE A 80 9.53 5.12 -4.26
CA PHE A 80 9.68 3.71 -3.93
C PHE A 80 8.59 3.35 -2.94
N TYR A 81 7.96 2.21 -3.16
CA TYR A 81 6.94 1.67 -2.27
C TYR A 81 7.33 0.24 -1.86
N PHE A 82 7.07 -0.11 -0.61
CA PHE A 82 6.96 -1.50 -0.22
C PHE A 82 5.52 -1.93 -0.43
N VAL A 83 5.32 -2.93 -1.29
CA VAL A 83 4.00 -3.49 -1.63
C VAL A 83 3.99 -4.96 -1.23
N PRO A 84 3.06 -5.41 -0.37
CA PRO A 84 2.94 -6.83 -0.03
C PRO A 84 2.77 -7.67 -1.29
N SER A 85 3.43 -8.82 -1.34
CA SER A 85 3.26 -9.75 -2.45
C SER A 85 1.82 -10.24 -2.50
N GLY A 86 1.20 -10.22 -3.68
CA GLY A 86 -0.18 -10.63 -3.86
C GLY A 86 -0.84 -10.01 -5.08
N ASN A 87 -2.10 -10.39 -5.29
CA ASN A 87 -2.95 -9.81 -6.31
C ASN A 87 -3.73 -8.63 -5.73
N TYR A 88 -3.93 -7.63 -6.58
CA TYR A 88 -4.68 -6.43 -6.25
C TYR A 88 -5.63 -6.11 -7.40
N THR A 89 -6.87 -5.79 -7.07
CA THR A 89 -7.82 -5.23 -8.04
C THR A 89 -7.62 -3.73 -8.11
N VAL A 90 -7.53 -3.19 -9.33
CA VAL A 90 -7.56 -1.75 -9.57
C VAL A 90 -8.98 -1.26 -9.37
N THR A 91 -9.20 -0.46 -8.34
CA THR A 91 -10.55 0.00 -7.97
C THR A 91 -10.81 1.45 -8.32
N ASP A 92 -9.75 2.25 -8.46
CA ASP A 92 -9.85 3.63 -8.91
C ASP A 92 -8.48 4.13 -9.41
N MET A 93 -8.46 5.21 -10.18
CA MET A 93 -7.24 5.81 -10.73
C MET A 93 -7.48 7.22 -11.24
N SER A 94 -6.41 8.02 -11.34
CA SER A 94 -6.46 9.36 -11.97
C SER A 94 -7.04 9.29 -13.38
N ASP A 95 -8.13 10.02 -13.62
CA ASP A 95 -8.93 10.02 -14.84
C ASP A 95 -8.23 10.68 -16.03
N ASP A 96 -7.33 11.62 -15.76
CA ASP A 96 -6.45 12.31 -16.69
C ASP A 96 -5.15 11.54 -17.00
N HIS A 97 -4.94 10.35 -16.43
CA HIS A 97 -3.74 9.54 -16.67
C HIS A 97 -4.05 8.15 -17.24
N THR A 98 -3.12 7.69 -18.07
CA THR A 98 -2.93 6.27 -18.38
C THR A 98 -1.96 5.69 -17.35
N VAL A 99 -2.26 4.48 -16.85
CA VAL A 99 -1.40 3.79 -15.87
C VAL A 99 -0.86 2.50 -16.49
N THR A 100 0.42 2.25 -16.29
CA THR A 100 1.07 0.98 -16.65
C THR A 100 1.66 0.34 -15.40
N ILE A 101 1.57 -0.98 -15.30
CA ILE A 101 2.16 -1.75 -14.20
C ILE A 101 3.04 -2.85 -14.81
N ASN A 102 4.27 -2.99 -14.29
CA ASN A 102 5.27 -4.00 -14.67
C ASN A 102 5.58 -4.05 -16.18
N GLY A 103 5.44 -2.92 -16.88
CA GLY A 103 5.66 -2.84 -18.33
C GLY A 103 4.55 -3.50 -19.17
N TYR A 104 3.46 -3.94 -18.54
CA TYR A 104 2.24 -4.32 -19.26
C TYR A 104 1.57 -3.08 -19.86
N GLY A 105 0.68 -3.33 -20.83
CA GLY A 105 -0.14 -2.28 -21.45
C GLY A 105 -0.96 -1.48 -20.43
N GLN A 106 -1.70 -0.51 -20.95
CA GLN A 106 -2.53 0.34 -20.11
C GLN A 106 -3.50 -0.49 -19.25
N ILE A 107 -3.49 -0.22 -17.95
CA ILE A 107 -4.35 -0.85 -16.95
C ILE A 107 -5.66 -0.06 -16.84
N SER A 108 -6.76 -0.76 -16.59
CA SER A 108 -8.11 -0.23 -16.40
C SER A 108 -8.67 -0.58 -15.02
N ILE A 109 -9.68 0.18 -14.58
CA ILE A 109 -10.46 -0.18 -13.38
C ILE A 109 -11.10 -1.55 -13.60
N GLY A 110 -10.98 -2.42 -12.59
CA GLY A 110 -11.43 -3.81 -12.62
C GLY A 110 -10.32 -4.81 -12.96
N ASP A 111 -9.20 -4.36 -13.51
CA ASP A 111 -8.05 -5.24 -13.79
C ASP A 111 -7.44 -5.77 -12.50
N VAL A 112 -6.90 -6.99 -12.57
CA VAL A 112 -6.14 -7.60 -11.49
C VAL A 112 -4.66 -7.54 -11.83
N VAL A 113 -3.87 -6.95 -10.94
CA VAL A 113 -2.42 -6.83 -11.07
C VAL A 113 -1.73 -7.57 -9.93
N THR A 114 -0.55 -8.12 -10.22
CA THR A 114 0.19 -8.92 -9.25
C THR A 114 1.56 -8.31 -8.95
N PHE A 115 1.88 -8.20 -7.67
CA PHE A 115 3.21 -7.84 -7.18
C PHE A 115 3.81 -9.04 -6.44
N TYR A 116 5.04 -9.42 -6.76
CA TYR A 116 5.74 -10.51 -6.05
C TYR A 116 7.00 -9.97 -5.37
N ASN A 117 8.10 -9.83 -6.12
CA ASN A 117 9.41 -9.38 -5.62
C ASN A 117 9.76 -7.95 -6.06
N GLY A 118 8.74 -7.15 -6.38
CA GLY A 118 8.88 -5.78 -6.84
C GLY A 118 7.96 -5.49 -8.00
N GLY A 119 8.20 -4.35 -8.64
CA GLY A 119 7.43 -3.94 -9.78
C GLY A 119 7.74 -2.53 -10.23
N HIS A 120 7.06 -2.11 -11.28
CA HIS A 120 7.14 -0.76 -11.81
C HIS A 120 5.74 -0.21 -12.03
N ILE A 121 5.53 1.06 -11.73
CA ILE A 121 4.30 1.79 -12.06
C ILE A 121 4.66 3.08 -12.79
N GLY A 122 4.02 3.31 -13.93
CA GLY A 122 4.10 4.55 -14.69
C GLY A 122 2.74 5.23 -14.81
N PHE A 123 2.72 6.56 -14.64
CA PHE A 123 1.54 7.41 -14.84
C PHE A 123 1.75 8.39 -15.99
N LYS A 124 1.16 8.21 -17.17
CA LYS A 124 1.32 9.14 -18.29
C LYS A 124 0.04 9.92 -18.52
N THR A 125 0.11 11.25 -18.55
CA THR A 125 -1.06 12.11 -18.82
C THR A 125 -1.68 11.77 -20.18
N LYS A 126 -3.02 11.75 -20.24
CA LYS A 126 -3.78 11.60 -21.48
C LYS A 126 -3.69 12.90 -22.27
N ASN A 127 -3.27 12.80 -23.52
CA ASN A 127 -3.30 13.92 -24.47
C ASN A 127 -4.72 14.15 -25.01
#